data_AF-A0A1S9BRS8-F1
#
_entry.id   AF-A0A1S9BRS8-F1
#
_cell.length_a   1.000
_cell.length_b   1.000
_cell.length_c   1.000
_cell.angle_alpha   90.00
_cell.angle_beta   90.00
_cell.angle_gamma   90.00
#
_symmetry.space_group_name_H-M   'P 1'
#
loop_
_entity.id
_entity.type
_entity.pdbx_description
1 polymer ?
#
loop_
_entity_poly.entity_id
_entity_poly.type
_entity_poly.pdbx_seq_one_letter_code
_entity_poly.pdbx_strand_id
1 'polypeptide(L)' 'MNEEELRREILEAGGLSVWEGKSDPVEMGIKMASLVQFLKDKSDFEQKAYIEQIRFKGLEYFLSDC' A
#
# COMPACT_ATOMS: atom_id res chain seq x y z
N MET A 1 13.26 -3.30 6.76
CA MET A 1 12.27 -2.33 7.23
C MET A 1 11.48 -3.02 8.32
N ASN A 2 11.24 -2.36 9.45
CA ASN A 2 10.46 -2.97 10.52
C ASN A 2 8.94 -2.87 10.20
N GLU A 3 8.11 -3.64 10.91
CA GLU A 3 6.67 -3.72 10.61
C GLU A 3 5.94 -2.38 10.81
N GLU A 4 6.36 -1.57 11.79
CA GLU A 4 5.78 -0.25 12.05
C GLU A 4 6.08 0.73 10.92
N GLU A 5 7.31 0.72 10.43
CA GLU A 5 7.78 1.53 9.30
C GLU A 5 7.09 1.12 7.99
N LEU A 6 6.94 -0.19 7.75
CA LEU A 6 6.17 -0.73 6.62
C LEU A 6 4.71 -0.26 6.64
N ARG A 7 4.05 -0.34 7.81
CA ARG A 7 2.67 0.14 7.98
C ARG A 7 2.55 1.63 7.70
N ARG A 8 3.46 2.44 8.22
CA ARG A 8 3.47 3.90 8.00
C ARG A 8 3.60 4.23 6.51
N GLU A 9 4.56 3.62 5.83
CA GLU A 9 4.79 3.90 4.41
C GLU A 9 3.61 3.48 3.52
N ILE A 10 2.96 2.36 3.82
CA ILE A 10 1.74 1.92 3.11
C ILE A 10 0.58 2.89 3.35
N LEU A 11 0.39 3.33 4.60
CA LEU A 11 -0.67 4.28 4.95
C LEU A 11 -0.43 5.64 4.26
N GLU A 12 0.80 6.13 4.21
CA GLU A 12 1.14 7.34 3.46
C GLU A 12 0.88 7.17 1.96
N ALA A 13 1.34 6.06 1.38
CA ALA A 13 1.19 5.80 -0.05
C ALA A 13 -0.28 5.64 -0.48
N GLY A 14 -1.08 4.90 0.28
CA GLY A 14 -2.49 4.70 -0.05
C GLY A 14 -3.41 5.82 0.48
N GLY A 15 -2.99 6.58 1.50
CA GLY A 15 -3.73 7.74 2.00
C GLY A 15 -3.87 8.84 0.94
N LEU A 16 -2.87 8.99 0.06
CA LEU A 16 -2.95 9.81 -1.15
C LEU A 16 -4.08 9.35 -2.08
N SER A 17 -4.27 8.04 -2.26
CA SER A 17 -5.32 7.48 -3.12
C SER A 17 -6.73 7.75 -2.57
N VAL A 18 -6.91 7.66 -1.25
CA VAL A 18 -8.19 7.99 -0.58
C VAL A 18 -8.49 9.49 -0.66
N TRP A 19 -7.47 10.33 -0.44
CA TRP A 19 -7.62 11.79 -0.45
C TRP A 19 -7.94 12.35 -1.85
N GLU A 20 -7.45 11.72 -2.91
CA GLU A 20 -7.79 12.05 -4.30
C GLU A 20 -9.23 11.65 -4.71
N GLY A 21 -10.03 11.09 -3.79
CA GLY A 21 -11.46 10.89 -3.98
C GLY A 21 -11.83 9.70 -4.89
N LYS A 22 -10.91 8.76 -5.13
CA LYS A 22 -11.12 7.65 -6.06
C LYS A 22 -11.71 6.39 -5.42
N SER A 23 -11.71 6.26 -4.09
CA SER A 23 -12.04 4.98 -3.42
C SER A 23 -12.68 5.16 -2.03
N ASP A 24 -13.51 4.20 -1.63
CA ASP A 24 -14.11 4.15 -0.30
C ASP A 24 -13.04 3.99 0.81
N PRO A 25 -13.05 4.81 1.87
CA PRO A 25 -12.02 4.77 2.92
C PRO A 25 -11.93 3.44 3.69
N VAL A 26 -13.06 2.75 3.89
CA VAL A 26 -13.13 1.49 4.60
C VAL A 26 -12.56 0.37 3.74
N GLU A 27 -12.98 0.31 2.48
CA GLU A 27 -12.44 -0.65 1.51
C GLU A 27 -10.91 -0.49 1.35
N MET A 28 -10.44 0.76 1.30
CA MET A 28 -9.02 1.07 1.22
C MET A 28 -8.25 0.67 2.48
N GLY A 29 -8.82 0.87 3.66
CA GLY A 29 -8.22 0.41 4.92
C GLY A 29 -8.03 -1.11 4.96
N ILE A 30 -9.01 -1.88 4.47
CA ILE A 30 -8.90 -3.34 4.37
C ILE A 30 -7.79 -3.74 3.40
N LYS A 31 -7.77 -3.13 2.22
CA LYS A 31 -6.76 -3.37 1.17
C LYS A 31 -5.33 -3.09 1.65
N MET A 32 -5.12 -1.99 2.38
CA MET A 32 -3.84 -1.65 3.00
C MET A 32 -3.40 -2.67 4.06
N ALA A 33 -4.32 -3.14 4.90
CA ALA A 33 -4.01 -4.14 5.93
C ALA A 33 -3.58 -5.48 5.30
N SER A 34 -4.26 -5.91 4.23
CA SER A 34 -3.87 -7.08 3.44
C SER A 34 -2.50 -6.90 2.79
N LEU A 35 -2.21 -5.71 2.28
CA LEU A 35 -0.90 -5.39 1.68
C LEU A 35 0.24 -5.46 2.70
N VAL A 36 0.05 -4.93 3.93
CA VAL A 36 1.03 -5.06 5.02
C VAL A 36 1.34 -6.54 5.29
N GLN A 37 0.31 -7.39 5.35
CA GLN A 37 0.51 -8.83 5.57
C GLN A 37 1.22 -9.52 4.41
N PHE A 38 0.95 -9.11 3.18
CA PHE A 38 1.65 -9.65 2.00
C PHE A 38 3.12 -9.23 1.95
N LEU A 39 3.41 -7.97 2.31
CA LEU A 39 4.75 -7.40 2.19
C LEU A 39 5.68 -7.76 3.35
N LYS A 40 5.16 -8.12 4.54
CA LYS A 40 5.99 -8.44 5.71
C LYS A 40 6.99 -9.58 5.48
N ASP A 41 6.64 -10.53 4.61
CA ASP A 41 7.44 -11.72 4.31
C ASP A 41 8.37 -11.51 3.08
N LYS A 42 8.36 -10.31 2.48
CA LYS A 42 9.20 -9.92 1.34
C LYS A 42 10.50 -9.26 1.80
N SER A 43 11.50 -9.22 0.91
CA SER A 43 12.73 -8.48 1.18
C SER A 43 12.49 -6.96 1.22
N ASP A 44 13.34 -6.23 1.96
CA ASP A 44 13.29 -4.77 2.04
C ASP A 44 13.28 -4.07 0.67
N PHE A 45 14.01 -4.63 -0.29
CA PHE A 45 14.06 -4.12 -1.66
C PHE A 45 12.70 -4.26 -2.35
N GLU A 46 12.08 -5.44 -2.24
CA GLU A 46 10.75 -5.69 -2.80
C GLU A 46 9.69 -4.81 -2.13
N GLN A 47 9.71 -4.72 -0.80
CA GLN A 47 8.78 -3.87 -0.04
C GLN A 47 8.80 -2.43 -0.55
N LYS A 48 10.00 -1.85 -0.73
CA LYS A 48 10.17 -0.50 -1.28
C LYS A 48 9.68 -0.37 -2.72
N ALA A 49 9.98 -1.36 -3.57
CA ALA A 49 9.53 -1.35 -4.96
C ALA A 49 8.00 -1.35 -5.04
N TYR A 50 7.33 -2.13 -4.20
CA TYR A 50 5.86 -2.17 -4.13
C TYR A 50 5.27 -0.83 -3.62
N ILE A 51 5.85 -0.26 -2.57
CA ILE A 51 5.40 1.04 -2.02
C ILE A 51 5.52 2.15 -3.06
N GLU A 52 6.63 2.19 -3.81
CA GLU A 52 6.79 3.16 -4.90
C GLU A 52 5.77 2.97 -6.03
N GLN A 53 5.45 1.72 -6.40
CA GLN A 53 4.39 1.48 -7.39
C GLN A 53 3.04 2.03 -6.93
N ILE A 54 2.70 1.88 -5.65
CA ILE A 54 1.47 2.41 -5.07
C ILE A 54 1.45 3.93 -5.09
N ARG A 55 2.58 4.58 -4.76
CA ARG A 55 2.71 6.05 -4.83
C ARG A 55 2.49 6.59 -6.23
N PHE A 56 3.04 5.93 -7.26
CA PHE A 56 2.96 6.42 -8.64
C PHE A 56 1.66 6.05 -9.37
N LYS A 57 1.15 4.83 -9.16
CA LYS A 57 0.02 4.28 -9.93
C LYS A 57 -1.28 4.19 -9.13
N GLY A 58 -1.23 4.41 -7.83
CA GLY A 58 -2.35 4.22 -6.91
C GLY A 58 -2.51 2.76 -6.48
N LEU A 59 -3.14 2.57 -5.31
CA LEU A 59 -3.35 1.25 -4.72
C LEU A 59 -4.27 0.37 -5.60
N GLU A 60 -5.25 0.95 -6.28
CA GLU A 60 -6.22 0.20 -7.08
C GLU A 60 -5.57 -0.45 -8.31
N TYR A 61 -4.70 0.28 -9.01
CA TYR A 61 -3.92 -0.29 -10.11
C TYR A 61 -3.09 -1.49 -9.65
N PHE A 62 -2.49 -1.37 -8.46
CA PHE A 62 -1.68 -2.44 -7.89
C PHE A 62 -2.49 -3.70 -7.59
N LEU A 63 -3.69 -3.55 -7.03
CA LEU A 63 -4.56 -4.66 -6.67
C LEU A 63 -5.30 -5.29 -7.86
N SER A 64 -5.40 -4.60 -9.00
CA SER A 64 -5.94 -5.18 -10.23
C SER A 64 -4.95 -6.09 -10.97
N ASP A 65 -3.65 -6.00 -10.66
CA ASP A 65 -2.57 -6.77 -11.29
C ASP A 65 -2.08 -7.97 -10.43
N CYS A 66 -2.69 -8.22 -9.27
CA CYS A 66 -2.40 -9.35 -8.36
C CYS A 66 -3.53 -10.38 -8.35
#